data_AF-A0A3S5DGT5-F1
#
_entry.id   AF-A0A3S5DGT5-F1
#
_cell.length_a   1.000
_cell.length_b   1.000
_cell.length_c   1.000
_cell.angle_alpha   90.00
_cell.angle_beta   90.00
_cell.angle_gamma   90.00
#
_symmetry.space_group_name_H-M   'P 1'
#
loop_
_entity.id
_entity.type
_entity.pdbx_description
1 polymer ?
#
loop_
_entity_poly.entity_id
_entity_poly.type
_entity_poly.pdbx_seq_one_letter_code
_entity_poly.pdbx_strand_id
1 'polypeptide(L)' 'MDNVVYADCVLINGKVATVDAHFSFKRAIAVKQGWIINVGEDQDIQQHIGPQTQVIDLKGKLHFTRRA' A
#
# COMPACT_ATOMS: atom_id res chain seq x y z
N MET A 1 -15.92 -15.95 4.05
CA MET A 1 -14.91 -15.64 5.07
C MET A 1 -13.78 -14.95 4.34
N ASP A 2 -13.80 -13.63 4.35
CA ASP A 2 -12.77 -12.83 3.68
C ASP A 2 -11.46 -13.09 4.41
N ASN A 3 -10.56 -13.83 3.78
CA ASN A 3 -9.23 -14.10 4.32
C ASN A 3 -8.48 -12.77 4.30
N VAL A 4 -8.56 -12.03 5.39
CA VAL A 4 -7.81 -10.79 5.58
C VAL A 4 -6.33 -11.17 5.58
N VAL A 5 -5.67 -10.87 4.46
CA VAL A 5 -4.24 -11.11 4.31
C VAL A 5 -3.51 -9.95 4.97
N TYR A 6 -2.87 -10.23 6.12
CA TYR A 6 -1.97 -9.26 6.74
C TYR A 6 -0.73 -9.05 5.86
N ALA A 7 -0.39 -7.78 5.68
CA ALA A 7 0.79 -7.32 4.97
C ALA A 7 2.02 -7.44 5.87
N ASP A 8 3.19 -7.61 5.27
CA ASP A 8 4.46 -7.52 6.01
C ASP A 8 4.85 -6.05 6.19
N CYS A 9 4.53 -5.21 5.18
CA CYS A 9 4.78 -3.78 5.19
C CYS A 9 3.61 -3.02 4.59
N VAL A 10 3.26 -1.90 5.21
CA VAL A 10 2.25 -0.96 4.75
C VAL A 10 2.88 0.42 4.67
N LEU A 11 2.71 1.08 3.53
CA LEU A 11 3.13 2.46 3.29
C LEU A 11 1.86 3.34 3.35
N ILE A 12 1.81 4.34 4.24
CA ILE A 12 0.68 5.26 4.38
C ILE A 12 1.11 6.71 4.22
N ASN A 13 0.14 7.61 4.04
CA ASN A 13 0.36 9.06 3.91
C ASN A 13 1.37 9.42 2.79
N GLY A 14 1.45 8.57 1.76
CA GLY A 14 2.29 8.79 0.59
C GLY A 14 1.54 9.49 -0.53
N LYS A 15 2.27 9.99 -1.52
CA LYS A 15 1.73 10.10 -2.88
C LYS A 15 2.28 8.93 -3.66
N VAL A 16 1.43 7.95 -3.90
CA VAL A 16 1.75 6.77 -4.71
C VAL A 16 1.30 7.06 -6.12
N ALA A 17 2.25 7.26 -7.03
CA ALA A 17 1.96 7.32 -8.44
C ALA A 17 1.91 5.88 -8.97
N THR A 18 0.70 5.37 -9.19
CA THR A 18 0.52 4.11 -9.90
C THR A 18 0.61 4.38 -11.40
N VAL A 19 1.54 3.70 -12.08
CA VAL A 19 1.60 3.70 -13.55
C VAL A 19 0.55 2.71 -14.07
N ASP A 20 -0.72 2.97 -13.76
CA ASP A 20 -1.86 2.30 -14.36
C ASP A 20 -2.33 3.07 -15.62
N ALA A 21 -3.21 2.47 -16.42
CA ALA A 21 -3.70 3.07 -17.66
C ALA A 21 -4.40 4.44 -17.45
N HIS A 22 -4.73 4.80 -16.21
CA HIS A 22 -5.41 6.03 -15.84
C HIS A 22 -4.50 7.04 -15.12
N PHE A 23 -3.22 6.73 -14.91
CA PHE A 23 -2.30 7.56 -14.11
C PHE A 23 -2.91 8.00 -12.78
N SER A 24 -3.49 7.05 -12.04
CA SER A 24 -4.14 7.37 -10.78
C SER A 24 -3.12 7.61 -9.65
N PHE A 25 -3.41 8.58 -8.78
CA PHE A 25 -2.67 8.77 -7.53
C PHE A 25 -3.41 8.07 -6.40
N LYS A 26 -2.68 7.29 -5.61
CA LYS A 26 -3.17 6.63 -4.40
C LYS A 26 -2.34 7.07 -3.19
N ARG A 27 -2.82 6.82 -1.98
CA ARG A 27 -2.17 7.30 -0.74
C ARG A 27 -1.41 6.23 0.01
N ALA A 28 -1.82 4.97 -0.15
CA ALA A 28 -1.29 3.87 0.61
C ALA A 28 -1.11 2.57 -0.20
N ILE A 29 -0.18 1.72 0.25
CA ILE A 29 0.15 0.42 -0.35
C ILE A 29 0.32 -0.62 0.75
N ALA A 30 -0.23 -1.82 0.53
CA ALA A 30 0.08 -3.02 1.30
C ALA A 30 1.00 -3.95 0.50
N VAL A 31 2.09 -4.40 1.14
CA VAL A 31 3.09 -5.30 0.56
C VAL A 31 3.22 -6.55 1.42
N LYS A 32 3.21 -7.72 0.77
CA LYS A 32 3.48 -9.02 1.38
C LYS A 32 4.49 -9.79 0.55
N GLN A 33 5.57 -10.25 1.18
CA GLN A 33 6.64 -11.02 0.55
C GLN A 33 7.19 -10.38 -0.74
N GLY A 34 7.29 -9.04 -0.76
CA GLY A 34 7.73 -8.27 -1.92
C GLY A 34 6.65 -8.01 -2.98
N TRP A 35 5.45 -8.54 -2.81
CA TRP A 35 4.32 -8.34 -3.73
C TRP A 35 3.34 -7.30 -3.20
N ILE A 36 2.85 -6.45 -4.09
CA ILE A 36 1.78 -5.50 -3.77
C ILE A 36 0.47 -6.26 -3.73
N ILE A 37 -0.12 -6.37 -2.54
CA ILE A 37 -1.40 -7.07 -2.33
C ILE A 37 -2.59 -6.12 -2.38
N ASN A 38 -2.38 -4.82 -2.12
CA ASN A 38 -3.42 -3.80 -2.23
C ASN A 38 -2.82 -2.40 -2.42
N VAL A 39 -3.53 -1.51 -3.13
CA VAL A 39 -3.19 -0.09 -3.34
C VAL A 39 -4.48 0.72 -3.24
N GLY A 40 -4.51 1.74 -2.38
CA GLY A 40 -5.74 2.48 -2.10
C GLY A 40 -5.53 3.76 -1.30
N GLU A 41 -6.61 4.20 -0.66
CA GLU A 41 -6.56 5.24 0.37
C GLU A 41 -6.04 4.65 1.70
N ASP A 42 -5.65 5.51 2.64
CA ASP A 42 -5.09 5.07 3.93
C ASP A 42 -6.06 4.12 4.67
N GLN A 43 -7.37 4.33 4.52
CA GLN A 43 -8.43 3.50 5.13
C GLN A 43 -8.52 2.10 4.49
N ASP A 44 -8.35 2.00 3.18
CA ASP A 44 -8.41 0.72 2.44
C ASP A 44 -7.26 -0.21 2.84
N ILE A 45 -6.15 0.37 3.31
CA ILE A 45 -4.96 -0.38 3.68
C ILE A 45 -4.94 -0.77 5.16
N GLN A 46 -5.69 -0.07 6.02
CA GLN A 46 -5.78 -0.40 7.45
C GLN A 46 -6.23 -1.83 7.73
N GLN A 47 -7.11 -2.39 6.89
CA GLN A 47 -7.57 -3.77 7.02
C GLN A 47 -6.44 -4.80 6.87
N HIS A 48 -5.32 -4.44 6.23
CA HIS A 48 -4.16 -5.31 6.05
C HIS A 48 -3.10 -5.16 7.14
N ILE A 49 -3.31 -4.28 8.13
CA ILE A 49 -2.40 -4.07 9.25
C ILE A 49 -2.68 -5.12 10.33
N GLY A 50 -1.74 -6.04 10.50
CA GLY A 50 -1.71 -7.02 11.56
C GLY A 50 -0.63 -6.73 12.61
N PRO A 51 -0.51 -7.57 13.66
CA PRO A 51 0.43 -7.36 14.76
C PRO A 51 1.90 -7.31 14.35
N GLN A 52 2.24 -7.92 13.21
CA GLN A 52 3.61 -8.00 12.68
C GLN A 52 3.83 -7.07 11.48
N THR A 53 2.80 -6.33 11.06
CA THR A 53 2.89 -5.44 9.90
C THR A 53 3.72 -4.21 10.24
N GLN A 54 4.74 -3.93 9.45
CA GLN A 54 5.50 -2.70 9.55
C GLN A 54 4.74 -1.56 8.88
N VAL A 55 4.35 -0.53 9.65
CA VAL A 55 3.71 0.66 9.10
C VAL A 55 4.76 1.75 8.88
N ILE A 56 4.86 2.22 7.64
CA ILE A 56 5.81 3.25 7.21
C ILE A 56 5.03 4.48 6.74
N ASP A 57 5.16 5.57 7.49
CA ASP A 57 4.60 6.88 7.10
C ASP A 57 5.54 7.57 6.11
N LEU A 58 5.05 7.78 4.88
CA LEU A 58 5.80 8.44 3.82
C LEU A 58 5.81 9.97 3.93
N LYS A 59 5.02 10.56 4.85
CA LYS A 59 4.98 12.01 5.14
C LYS A 59 4.85 12.88 3.89
N GLY A 60 4.03 12.45 2.93
CA GLY A 60 3.78 13.16 1.67
C GLY A 60 4.86 13.02 0.61
N LYS A 61 5.89 12.18 0.82
CA LYS A 61 6.90 11.87 -0.20
C LYS A 61 6.28 11.07 -1.35
N LEU A 62 6.75 11.36 -2.57
CA LEU A 62 6.36 10.65 -3.79
C LEU A 62 7.05 9.28 -3.82
N HIS A 63 6.27 8.21 -3.93
CA HIS A 63 6.77 6.85 -4.12
C HIS A 63 6.27 6.32 -5.47
N PHE A 64 7.19 5.81 -6.28
CA PHE A 64 6.91 5.24 -7.59
C PHE A 64 7.07 3.73 -7.51
N THR A 65 6.00 3.01 -7.83
CA THR A 65 6.04 1.55 -7.97
C THR A 65 6.11 1.20 -9.46
N ARG A 66 7.07 0.35 -9.82
CA ARG A 66 7.09 -0.31 -11.14
C ARG A 66 6.39 -1.65 -10.99
N ARG A 67 5.26 -1.82 -11.66
CA ARG A 67 4.73 -3.17 -11.96
C ARG A 67 5.64 -3.79 -13.01
N ALA A 68 6.38 -4.82 -12.64
CA ALA A 68 6.93 -5.79 -13.57
C ALA A 68 5.90 -6.89 -13.83
#